data_AF-A0A9Q1R6E8-F1
#
_entry.id   AF-A0A9Q1R6E8-F1
#
_cell.length_a   1.000
_cell.length_b   1.000
_cell.length_c   1.000
_cell.angle_alpha   90.00
_cell.angle_beta   90.00
_cell.angle_gamma   90.00
#
_symmetry.space_group_name_H-M   'P 1'
#
loop_
_entity.id
_entity.type
_entity.pdbx_description
1 polymer ?
#
loop_
_entity_poly.entity_id
_entity_poly.type
_entity_poly.pdbx_seq_one_letter_code
_entity_poly.pdbx_strand_id
1 'polypeptide(L)'
;MGVKKLAIASIASILLVACVVAVAISCTSKRNEHNSSNNNNNNVGSKISISTKFVHAICQPTDYKQTCEKSLASANNTNDPKDLIKVTFSATINDLSGVIKNSKSLIQEAAKDPRTKDALHTCEGLLDVAIDDLRRSFDDINMLDVTKLRDYTDDLKTWLSAAITYQETCLDAFENTTGETGEKMKKLLKNAGELTSNGLAMVSSFGSAQLRPKSLVTRTLLMVLALLKLPQLRSMETTS
;
A
#
# COMPACT_ATOMS: atom_id res chain seq x y z
N MET A 1 -1.30 -48.89 -21.97
CA MET A 1 -1.24 -48.13 -20.70
C MET A 1 -1.92 -46.77 -20.87
N GLY A 2 -3.26 -46.70 -20.87
CA GLY A 2 -3.95 -45.47 -21.33
C GLY A 2 -5.26 -45.09 -20.65
N VAL A 3 -5.83 -45.92 -19.77
CA VAL A 3 -7.14 -45.65 -19.14
C VAL A 3 -7.07 -45.18 -17.70
N LYS A 4 -5.93 -45.37 -17.00
CA LYS A 4 -5.78 -44.98 -15.59
C LYS A 4 -5.50 -43.47 -15.38
N LYS A 5 -4.99 -42.76 -16.38
CA LYS A 5 -4.70 -41.31 -16.29
C LYS A 5 -5.92 -40.42 -16.57
N LEU A 6 -6.96 -40.94 -17.21
CA LEU A 6 -8.16 -40.16 -17.55
C LEU A 6 -9.17 -40.08 -16.40
N ALA A 7 -9.23 -41.10 -15.53
CA ALA A 7 -10.09 -41.09 -14.35
C ALA A 7 -9.61 -40.08 -13.28
N ILE A 8 -8.30 -39.92 -13.10
CA ILE A 8 -7.70 -39.05 -12.07
C ILE A 8 -7.95 -37.56 -12.37
N ALA A 9 -7.96 -37.17 -13.65
CA ALA A 9 -8.24 -35.79 -14.05
C ALA A 9 -9.72 -35.38 -13.83
N SER A 10 -10.65 -36.33 -13.90
CA SER A 10 -12.08 -36.08 -13.69
C SER A 10 -12.44 -35.87 -12.22
N ILE A 11 -11.82 -36.63 -11.32
CA ILE A 11 -12.10 -36.56 -9.87
C ILE A 11 -11.48 -35.30 -9.26
N ALA A 12 -10.31 -34.86 -9.74
CA ALA A 12 -9.67 -33.63 -9.28
C ALA A 12 -10.48 -32.37 -9.62
N SER A 13 -11.18 -32.35 -10.77
CA SER A 13 -12.03 -31.22 -11.18
C SER A 13 -13.31 -31.12 -10.34
N ILE A 14 -13.89 -32.26 -9.96
CA ILE A 14 -15.11 -32.29 -9.12
C ILE A 14 -14.80 -31.87 -7.67
N LEU A 15 -13.64 -32.27 -7.13
CA LEU A 15 -13.20 -31.85 -5.79
C LEU A 15 -12.90 -30.34 -5.72
N LEU A 16 -12.31 -29.76 -6.79
CA LEU A 16 -12.08 -28.32 -6.87
C LEU A 16 -13.40 -27.51 -6.89
N VAL A 17 -14.42 -28.00 -7.60
CA VAL A 17 -15.74 -27.34 -7.65
C VAL A 17 -16.47 -27.42 -6.30
N ALA A 18 -16.38 -28.56 -5.59
CA ALA A 18 -16.98 -28.72 -4.26
C ALA A 18 -16.31 -27.80 -3.21
N CYS A 19 -14.99 -27.64 -3.25
CA CYS A 19 -14.27 -26.70 -2.38
C CYS A 19 -14.67 -25.23 -2.62
N VAL A 20 -14.93 -24.84 -3.88
CA VAL A 20 -15.36 -23.47 -4.23
C VAL A 20 -16.80 -23.20 -3.76
N VAL A 21 -17.70 -24.19 -3.80
CA VAL A 21 -19.07 -24.05 -3.27
C VAL A 21 -19.09 -24.00 -1.73
N ALA A 22 -18.24 -24.77 -1.05
CA ALA A 22 -18.13 -24.72 0.41
C ALA A 22 -17.62 -23.35 0.91
N VAL A 23 -16.63 -22.77 0.22
CA VAL A 23 -16.11 -21.43 0.54
C VAL A 23 -17.14 -20.33 0.23
N ALA A 24 -17.98 -20.51 -0.79
CA ALA A 24 -19.08 -19.58 -1.10
C ALA A 24 -20.17 -19.57 0.00
N ILE A 25 -20.47 -20.72 0.61
CA ILE A 25 -21.45 -20.82 1.70
C ILE A 25 -20.89 -20.21 3.00
N SER A 26 -19.59 -20.36 3.27
CA SER A 26 -18.94 -19.74 4.45
C SER A 26 -18.88 -18.22 4.40
N CYS A 27 -18.98 -17.59 3.21
CA CYS A 27 -19.03 -16.13 3.08
C CYS A 27 -20.45 -15.55 3.10
N THR A 28 -21.50 -16.39 3.17
CA THR A 28 -22.89 -15.95 3.31
C THR A 28 -23.51 -16.36 4.64
N SER A 29 -22.85 -16.05 5.76
CA SER A 29 -23.55 -16.03 7.05
C SER A 29 -24.39 -14.76 7.17
N LYS A 30 -25.69 -14.90 6.92
CA LYS A 30 -26.70 -13.96 7.39
C LYS A 30 -26.65 -13.90 8.92
N ARG A 31 -26.70 -12.67 9.42
CA ARG A 31 -26.76 -12.25 10.81
C ARG A 31 -28.01 -12.85 11.48
N ASN A 32 -27.83 -13.73 12.46
CA ASN A 32 -28.90 -14.08 13.39
C ASN A 32 -28.90 -13.07 14.53
N GLU A 33 -30.00 -12.33 14.60
CA GLU A 33 -30.39 -11.44 15.67
C GLU A 33 -30.77 -12.27 16.89
N HIS A 34 -30.04 -12.08 17.99
CA HIS A 34 -30.48 -12.53 19.31
C HIS A 34 -30.49 -11.30 20.23
N ASN A 35 -31.71 -10.88 20.59
CA ASN A 35 -31.97 -9.91 21.64
C ASN A 35 -31.43 -10.45 22.96
N SER A 36 -30.47 -9.76 23.56
CA SER A 36 -30.26 -9.83 25.00
C SER A 36 -29.85 -8.46 25.49
N SER A 37 -30.83 -7.77 26.06
CA SER A 37 -30.62 -6.57 26.85
C SER A 37 -29.71 -6.90 28.03
N ASN A 38 -28.55 -6.24 28.11
CA ASN A 38 -28.00 -5.88 29.41
C ASN A 38 -27.04 -4.70 29.26
N ASN A 39 -27.35 -3.63 30.00
CA ASN A 39 -26.51 -2.46 30.21
C ASN A 39 -25.09 -2.88 30.62
N ASN A 40 -24.07 -2.25 30.04
CA ASN A 40 -22.93 -1.70 30.77
C ASN A 40 -22.07 -0.83 29.82
N ASN A 41 -21.87 0.41 30.23
CA ASN A 41 -20.93 1.37 29.67
C ASN A 41 -19.54 0.73 29.50
N ASN A 42 -18.95 0.83 28.29
CA ASN A 42 -17.50 0.98 28.02
C ASN A 42 -17.23 0.95 26.50
N ASN A 43 -17.63 2.01 25.79
CA ASN A 43 -17.53 2.14 24.33
C ASN A 43 -16.12 2.57 23.83
N VAL A 44 -15.09 2.35 24.64
CA VAL A 44 -13.70 2.76 24.35
C VAL A 44 -12.82 1.55 24.02
N GLY A 45 -13.01 0.40 24.67
CA GLY A 45 -12.19 -0.80 24.45
C GLY A 45 -12.39 -1.48 23.08
N SER A 46 -13.62 -1.46 22.55
CA SER A 46 -13.94 -2.10 21.26
C SER A 46 -13.41 -1.30 20.06
N LYS A 47 -13.51 0.04 20.10
CA LYS A 47 -13.02 0.93 19.03
C LYS A 47 -11.48 0.93 18.95
N ILE A 48 -10.81 0.90 20.10
CA ILE A 48 -9.33 0.79 20.17
C ILE A 48 -8.86 -0.55 19.57
N SER A 49 -9.52 -1.68 19.91
CA SER A 49 -9.16 -3.00 19.38
C SER A 49 -9.35 -3.14 17.86
N ILE A 50 -10.41 -2.53 17.30
CA ILE A 50 -10.67 -2.52 15.85
C ILE A 50 -9.64 -1.67 15.12
N SER A 51 -9.30 -0.50 15.67
CA SER A 51 -8.26 0.40 15.13
C SER A 51 -6.89 -0.28 15.05
N THR A 52 -6.45 -0.94 16.12
CA THR A 52 -5.16 -1.64 16.14
C THR A 52 -5.09 -2.79 15.13
N LYS A 53 -6.15 -3.60 15.01
CA LYS A 53 -6.19 -4.71 14.03
C LYS A 53 -6.17 -4.20 12.59
N PHE A 54 -6.81 -3.07 12.34
CA PHE A 54 -6.86 -2.44 11.03
C PHE A 54 -5.53 -1.79 10.64
N VAL A 55 -4.90 -1.04 11.56
CA VAL A 55 -3.54 -0.52 11.38
C VAL A 55 -2.57 -1.66 11.09
N HIS A 56 -2.65 -2.76 11.85
CA HIS A 56 -1.82 -3.94 11.62
C HIS A 56 -2.02 -4.52 10.22
N ALA A 57 -3.27 -4.67 9.76
CA ALA A 57 -3.59 -5.16 8.42
C ALA A 57 -3.05 -4.26 7.30
N ILE A 58 -3.05 -2.93 7.49
CA ILE A 58 -2.51 -1.96 6.53
C ILE A 58 -0.99 -1.96 6.49
N CYS A 59 -0.36 -2.21 7.64
CA CYS A 59 1.09 -2.29 7.73
C CYS A 59 1.65 -3.67 7.33
N GLN A 60 0.81 -4.72 7.22
CA GLN A 60 1.24 -6.04 6.76
C GLN A 60 2.03 -6.04 5.44
N PRO A 61 1.57 -5.36 4.36
CA PRO A 61 2.27 -5.36 3.08
C PRO A 61 3.54 -4.50 3.07
N THR A 62 3.89 -3.81 4.16
CA THR A 62 5.04 -2.89 4.18
C THR A 62 6.32 -3.56 4.68
N ASP A 63 7.45 -3.09 4.17
CA ASP A 63 8.77 -3.57 4.57
C ASP A 63 9.14 -3.10 5.99
N TYR A 64 8.69 -1.91 6.38
CA TYR A 64 8.99 -1.30 7.69
C TYR A 64 7.76 -1.24 8.60
N LYS A 65 7.26 -2.42 8.98
CA LYS A 65 5.99 -2.58 9.73
C LYS A 65 5.93 -1.75 11.02
N GLN A 66 6.98 -1.75 11.82
CA GLN A 66 7.01 -1.00 13.09
C GLN A 66 6.90 0.51 12.86
N THR A 67 7.60 1.03 11.85
CA THR A 67 7.55 2.44 11.47
C THR A 67 6.16 2.81 10.93
N CYS A 68 5.55 1.92 10.15
CA CYS A 68 4.17 2.06 9.68
C CYS A 68 3.18 2.15 10.86
N GLU A 69 3.19 1.17 11.77
CA GLU A 69 2.29 1.12 12.92
C GLU A 69 2.45 2.35 13.82
N LYS A 70 3.70 2.78 14.06
CA LYS A 70 4.00 3.99 14.83
C LYS A 70 3.47 5.25 14.14
N SER A 71 3.61 5.36 12.82
CA SER A 71 3.12 6.51 12.05
C SER A 71 1.60 6.63 12.06
N LEU A 72 0.89 5.49 12.14
CA LEU A 72 -0.56 5.41 12.16
C LEU A 72 -1.17 5.38 13.57
N ALA A 73 -0.35 5.32 14.62
CA ALA A 73 -0.83 5.28 16.00
C ALA A 73 -1.65 6.52 16.39
N SER A 74 -1.44 7.65 15.72
CA SER A 74 -2.18 8.90 15.89
C SER A 74 -3.39 9.04 14.96
N ALA A 75 -3.59 8.13 14.01
CA ALA A 75 -4.82 8.10 13.22
C ALA A 75 -5.98 7.92 14.20
N ASN A 76 -6.99 8.80 14.16
CA ASN A 76 -8.08 8.98 15.16
C ASN A 76 -9.04 7.78 15.31
N ASN A 77 -8.53 6.55 15.28
CA ASN A 77 -9.27 5.31 15.17
C ASN A 77 -10.23 5.34 13.97
N THR A 78 -9.77 5.95 12.87
CA THR A 78 -10.48 5.99 11.59
C THR A 78 -10.14 4.74 10.79
N ASN A 79 -11.16 4.17 10.15
CA ASN A 79 -11.02 3.10 9.18
C ASN A 79 -11.14 3.59 7.74
N ASP A 80 -11.20 4.90 7.53
CA ASP A 80 -11.28 5.50 6.20
C ASP A 80 -9.89 5.47 5.52
N PRO A 81 -9.74 4.78 4.38
CA PRO A 81 -8.49 4.79 3.61
C PRO A 81 -7.98 6.20 3.28
N LYS A 82 -8.87 7.17 3.06
CA LYS A 82 -8.52 8.56 2.77
C LYS A 82 -7.79 9.20 3.94
N ASP A 83 -8.30 9.01 5.15
CA ASP A 83 -7.67 9.57 6.35
C ASP A 83 -6.32 8.93 6.64
N LEU A 84 -6.18 7.63 6.37
CA LEU A 84 -4.91 6.92 6.58
C LEU A 84 -3.84 7.38 5.61
N ILE A 85 -4.19 7.51 4.33
CA ILE A 85 -3.30 8.10 3.33
C ILE A 85 -2.88 9.50 3.80
N LYS A 86 -3.82 10.32 4.28
CA LYS A 86 -3.49 11.65 4.79
C LYS A 86 -2.49 11.62 5.95
N VAL A 87 -2.70 10.73 6.92
CA VAL A 87 -1.80 10.58 8.07
C VAL A 87 -0.40 10.15 7.60
N THR A 88 -0.31 9.18 6.68
CA THR A 88 0.97 8.69 6.15
C THR A 88 1.73 9.79 5.39
N PHE A 89 1.06 10.55 4.53
CA PHE A 89 1.67 11.66 3.80
C PHE A 89 2.12 12.77 4.75
N SER A 90 1.27 13.13 5.71
CA SER A 90 1.62 14.14 6.73
C SER A 90 2.83 13.71 7.56
N ALA A 91 2.89 12.43 7.98
CA ALA A 91 4.04 11.89 8.70
C ALA A 91 5.32 11.98 7.86
N THR A 92 5.25 11.61 6.58
CA THR A 92 6.40 11.66 5.65
C THR A 92 6.90 13.08 5.44
N ILE A 93 5.99 14.03 5.13
CA ILE A 93 6.32 15.45 4.92
C ILE A 93 6.96 16.05 6.18
N ASN A 94 6.40 15.76 7.35
CA ASN A 94 6.90 16.27 8.62
C ASN A 94 8.30 15.72 8.93
N ASP A 95 8.55 14.44 8.65
CA ASP A 95 9.85 13.83 8.89
C ASP A 95 10.92 14.40 7.94
N LEU A 96 10.61 14.53 6.65
CA LEU A 96 11.48 15.20 5.67
C LEU A 96 11.80 16.65 6.07
N SER A 97 10.78 17.41 6.49
CA SER A 97 10.98 18.78 7.00
C SER A 97 11.88 18.79 8.25
N GLY A 98 11.73 17.77 9.11
CA GLY A 98 12.57 17.55 10.27
C GLY A 98 14.03 17.26 9.89
N VAL A 99 14.26 16.47 8.84
CA VAL A 99 15.59 16.18 8.30
C VAL A 99 16.29 17.47 7.86
N ILE A 100 15.63 18.30 7.04
CA ILE A 100 16.18 19.59 6.58
C ILE A 100 16.45 20.54 7.76
N LYS A 101 15.61 20.50 8.79
CA LYS A 101 15.86 21.29 10.01
C LYS A 101 17.10 20.79 10.76
N ASN A 102 17.25 19.48 10.89
CA ASN A 102 18.32 18.85 11.66
C ASN A 102 19.66 18.85 10.92
N SER A 103 19.65 18.86 9.58
CA SER A 103 20.84 18.96 8.73
C SER A 103 21.61 20.27 8.94
N LYS A 104 20.95 21.32 9.47
CA LYS A 104 21.62 22.57 9.88
C LYS A 104 22.77 22.35 10.85
N SER A 105 22.70 21.31 11.69
CA SER A 105 23.79 20.94 12.60
C SER A 105 25.05 20.45 11.86
N LEU A 106 24.91 20.02 10.60
CA LEU A 106 25.99 19.51 9.76
C LEU A 106 26.72 20.61 8.97
N ILE A 107 26.17 21.83 8.90
CA ILE A 107 26.70 22.93 8.05
C ILE A 107 28.17 23.24 8.38
N GLN A 108 28.51 23.34 9.66
CA GLN A 108 29.88 23.67 10.09
C GLN A 108 30.89 22.56 9.74
N GLU A 109 30.45 21.31 9.77
CA GLU A 109 31.28 20.17 9.37
C GLU A 109 31.44 20.12 7.85
N ALA A 110 30.34 20.28 7.12
CA ALA A 110 30.31 20.29 5.67
C ALA A 110 31.15 21.44 5.08
N ALA A 111 31.17 22.61 5.73
CA ALA A 111 31.92 23.79 5.27
C ALA A 111 33.45 23.59 5.23
N LYS A 112 33.98 22.52 5.81
CA LYS A 112 35.41 22.18 5.76
C LYS A 112 35.85 21.68 4.38
N ASP A 113 34.92 21.18 3.57
CA ASP A 113 35.15 20.71 2.22
C ASP A 113 34.10 21.34 1.28
N PRO A 114 34.50 22.18 0.30
CA PRO A 114 33.56 22.80 -0.62
C PRO A 114 32.62 21.80 -1.30
N ARG A 115 33.12 20.61 -1.63
CA ARG A 115 32.30 19.56 -2.25
C ARG A 115 31.23 19.03 -1.30
N THR A 116 31.58 18.76 -0.04
CA THR A 116 30.62 18.34 1.00
C THR A 116 29.58 19.42 1.28
N LYS A 117 29.97 20.69 1.26
CA LYS A 117 29.04 21.82 1.42
C LYS A 117 28.01 21.87 0.27
N ASP A 118 28.46 21.74 -0.97
CA ASP A 118 27.58 21.76 -2.14
C ASP A 118 26.68 20.52 -2.18
N ALA A 119 27.20 19.36 -1.77
CA ALA A 119 26.42 18.13 -1.60
C ALA A 119 25.29 18.32 -0.57
N LEU A 120 25.59 18.93 0.58
CA LEU A 120 24.58 19.21 1.61
C LEU A 120 23.48 20.13 1.09
N HIS A 121 23.85 21.20 0.38
CA HIS A 121 22.87 22.12 -0.18
C HIS A 121 22.00 21.46 -1.27
N THR A 122 22.63 20.64 -2.13
CA THR A 122 21.92 19.85 -3.16
C THR A 122 20.93 18.89 -2.53
N CYS A 123 21.35 18.16 -1.49
CA CYS A 123 20.47 17.27 -0.76
C CYS A 123 19.28 18.03 -0.15
N GLU A 124 19.50 19.12 0.58
CA GLU A 124 18.42 19.92 1.17
C GLU A 124 17.40 20.38 0.11
N GLY A 125 17.88 20.84 -1.05
CA GLY A 125 17.01 21.22 -2.17
C GLY A 125 16.18 20.07 -2.74
N LEU A 126 16.76 18.87 -2.87
CA LEU A 126 16.02 17.67 -3.31
C LEU A 126 14.94 17.26 -2.32
N LEU A 127 15.22 17.38 -1.01
CA LEU A 127 14.24 17.09 0.03
C LEU A 127 13.10 18.12 0.05
N ASP A 128 13.39 19.41 -0.21
CA ASP A 128 12.36 20.44 -0.38
C ASP A 128 11.46 20.15 -1.59
N VAL A 129 12.03 19.75 -2.73
CA VAL A 129 11.26 19.31 -3.91
C VAL A 129 10.37 18.12 -3.57
N ALA A 130 10.89 17.12 -2.85
CA ALA A 130 10.11 15.96 -2.39
C ALA A 130 8.91 16.40 -1.52
N ILE A 131 9.13 17.33 -0.59
CA ILE A 131 8.08 17.87 0.28
C ILE A 131 7.00 18.58 -0.54
N ASP A 132 7.38 19.42 -1.49
CA ASP A 132 6.45 20.18 -2.32
C ASP A 132 5.62 19.25 -3.22
N ASP A 133 6.25 18.26 -3.83
CA ASP A 133 5.56 17.26 -4.66
C ASP A 133 4.58 16.42 -3.83
N LEU A 134 4.99 15.97 -2.63
CA LEU A 134 4.09 15.26 -1.72
C LEU A 134 2.93 16.13 -1.24
N ARG A 135 3.14 17.44 -0.98
CA ARG A 135 2.07 18.36 -0.61
C ARG A 135 1.08 18.59 -1.75
N ARG A 136 1.57 18.81 -2.97
CA ARG A 136 0.70 18.94 -4.16
C ARG A 136 -0.18 17.70 -4.34
N SER A 137 0.42 16.52 -4.23
CA SER A 137 -0.32 15.25 -4.31
C SER A 137 -1.39 15.08 -3.22
N PHE A 138 -1.21 15.75 -2.08
CA PHE A 138 -2.14 15.74 -0.95
C PHE A 138 -3.31 16.73 -1.13
N ASP A 139 -3.08 17.91 -1.70
CA ASP A 139 -4.14 18.90 -1.91
C ASP A 139 -5.23 18.38 -2.86
N ASP A 140 -4.84 17.53 -3.82
CA ASP A 140 -5.75 16.83 -4.72
C ASP A 140 -6.68 15.83 -3.99
N ILE A 141 -6.28 15.28 -2.82
CA ILE A 141 -7.11 14.40 -1.97
C ILE A 141 -8.34 15.12 -1.45
N ASN A 142 -8.13 16.35 -0.97
CA ASN A 142 -9.13 17.06 -0.19
C ASN A 142 -10.37 17.42 -1.01
N MET A 143 -10.23 17.44 -2.33
CA MET A 143 -11.30 17.87 -3.24
C MET A 143 -12.30 16.77 -3.65
N LEU A 144 -12.10 15.48 -3.30
CA LEU A 144 -12.73 14.43 -4.11
C LEU A 144 -13.45 13.26 -3.42
N ASP A 145 -14.40 12.77 -4.23
CA ASP A 145 -15.38 11.69 -4.14
C ASP A 145 -14.75 10.31 -4.39
N VAL A 146 -15.30 9.26 -3.76
CA VAL A 146 -14.73 7.89 -3.70
C VAL A 146 -14.62 7.23 -5.08
N THR A 147 -15.33 7.75 -6.08
CA THR A 147 -15.39 7.27 -7.46
C THR A 147 -14.10 7.49 -8.27
N LYS A 148 -13.22 8.42 -7.85
CA LYS A 148 -11.93 8.71 -8.51
C LYS A 148 -10.71 8.14 -7.78
N LEU A 149 -10.92 7.29 -6.78
CA LEU A 149 -9.86 6.79 -5.90
C LEU A 149 -8.74 6.05 -6.65
N ARG A 150 -9.03 5.38 -7.77
CA ARG A 150 -8.02 4.64 -8.55
C ARG A 150 -7.00 5.58 -9.19
N ASP A 151 -7.45 6.54 -9.98
CA ASP A 151 -6.57 7.45 -10.71
C ASP A 151 -5.70 8.24 -9.72
N TYR A 152 -6.29 8.58 -8.57
CA TYR A 152 -5.60 9.18 -7.44
C TYR A 152 -4.50 8.29 -6.82
N THR A 153 -4.73 6.98 -6.67
CA THR A 153 -3.69 6.07 -6.15
C THR A 153 -2.49 5.94 -7.10
N ASP A 154 -2.68 6.15 -8.40
CA ASP A 154 -1.57 6.07 -9.37
C ASP A 154 -0.72 7.35 -9.35
N ASP A 155 -1.35 8.51 -9.23
CA ASP A 155 -0.64 9.77 -8.99
C ASP A 155 0.15 9.68 -7.68
N LEU A 156 -0.46 9.19 -6.60
CA LEU A 156 0.25 9.04 -5.34
C LEU A 156 1.44 8.11 -5.38
N LYS A 157 1.33 6.97 -6.07
CA LYS A 157 2.47 6.08 -6.27
C LYS A 157 3.60 6.83 -6.97
N THR A 158 3.26 7.58 -8.01
CA THR A 158 4.23 8.36 -8.78
C THR A 158 4.97 9.37 -7.88
N TRP A 159 4.24 10.15 -7.09
CA TRP A 159 4.85 11.15 -6.20
C TRP A 159 5.67 10.52 -5.07
N LEU A 160 5.22 9.40 -4.49
CA LEU A 160 5.98 8.67 -3.48
C LEU A 160 7.23 8.01 -4.06
N SER A 161 7.15 7.43 -5.26
CA SER A 161 8.31 6.90 -5.96
C SER A 161 9.32 8.00 -6.28
N ALA A 162 8.86 9.17 -6.74
CA ALA A 162 9.72 10.33 -6.96
C ALA A 162 10.39 10.79 -5.66
N ALA A 163 9.65 10.86 -4.54
CA ALA A 163 10.19 11.21 -3.24
C ALA A 163 11.28 10.24 -2.76
N ILE A 164 11.15 8.93 -3.03
CA ILE A 164 12.21 7.94 -2.77
C ILE A 164 13.44 8.28 -3.62
N THR A 165 13.27 8.50 -4.93
CA THR A 165 14.38 8.86 -5.82
C THR A 165 15.08 10.15 -5.42
N TYR A 166 14.35 11.17 -4.96
CA TYR A 166 14.96 12.41 -4.46
C TYR A 166 15.79 12.18 -3.18
N GLN A 167 15.33 11.31 -2.28
CA GLN A 167 16.08 10.94 -1.08
C GLN A 167 17.35 10.16 -1.43
N GLU A 168 17.27 9.22 -2.36
CA GLU A 168 18.43 8.49 -2.89
C GLU A 168 19.43 9.45 -3.56
N THR A 169 18.95 10.31 -4.45
CA THR A 169 19.78 11.31 -5.14
C THR A 169 20.42 12.31 -4.15
N CYS A 170 19.72 12.66 -3.07
CA CYS A 170 20.30 13.46 -1.99
C CYS A 170 21.52 12.75 -1.38
N LEU A 171 21.44 11.44 -1.14
CA LEU A 171 22.54 10.67 -0.58
C LEU A 171 23.67 10.50 -1.60
N ASP A 172 23.34 10.30 -2.87
CA ASP A 172 24.30 10.19 -3.96
C ASP A 172 25.11 11.48 -4.16
N ALA A 173 24.53 12.65 -3.82
CA ALA A 173 25.25 13.92 -3.85
C ALA A 173 26.50 13.93 -2.95
N PHE A 174 26.52 13.10 -1.90
CA PHE A 174 27.67 12.94 -1.01
C PHE A 174 28.71 11.94 -1.52
N GLU A 175 28.51 11.28 -2.66
CA GLU A 175 29.52 10.40 -3.23
C GLU A 175 30.82 11.15 -3.53
N ASN A 176 31.93 10.53 -3.13
CA ASN A 176 33.28 11.09 -3.25
C ASN A 176 33.47 12.42 -2.50
N THR A 177 32.65 12.69 -1.48
CA THR A 177 32.90 13.75 -0.50
C THR A 177 33.80 13.26 0.63
N THR A 178 34.34 14.19 1.42
CA THR A 178 35.17 13.86 2.59
C THR A 178 34.42 14.04 3.89
N GLY A 179 34.82 13.30 4.92
CA GLY A 179 34.24 13.39 6.28
C GLY A 179 32.99 12.52 6.48
N GLU A 180 32.20 12.83 7.51
CA GLU A 180 31.07 12.00 7.95
C GLU A 180 29.69 12.60 7.63
N THR A 181 29.64 13.77 6.97
CA THR A 181 28.38 14.49 6.70
C THR A 181 27.38 13.64 5.93
N GLY A 182 27.80 12.91 4.89
CA GLY A 182 26.91 12.04 4.12
C GLY A 182 26.31 10.91 4.98
N GLU A 183 27.12 10.27 5.82
CA GLU A 183 26.65 9.22 6.73
C GLU A 183 25.72 9.77 7.82
N LYS A 184 25.97 10.99 8.30
CA LYS A 184 25.06 11.68 9.23
C LYS A 184 23.74 12.03 8.55
N MET A 185 23.77 12.50 7.31
CA MET A 185 22.56 12.76 6.52
C MET A 185 21.76 11.48 6.28
N LYS A 186 22.42 10.38 5.91
CA LYS A 186 21.78 9.05 5.77
C LYS A 186 21.08 8.60 7.04
N LYS A 187 21.68 8.83 8.22
CA LYS A 187 21.06 8.54 9.51
C LYS A 187 19.84 9.42 9.78
N LEU A 188 19.90 10.70 9.44
CA LEU A 188 18.75 11.61 9.54
C LEU A 188 17.61 11.15 8.63
N LEU A 189 17.91 10.76 7.39
CA LEU A 189 16.92 10.34 6.40
C LEU A 189 16.29 8.98 6.64
N LYS A 190 16.86 8.14 7.52
CA LYS A 190 16.41 6.77 7.71
C LYS A 190 14.89 6.68 7.94
N ASN A 191 14.36 7.44 8.90
CA ASN A 191 12.94 7.37 9.23
C ASN A 191 12.05 7.89 8.09
N ALA A 192 12.45 8.97 7.42
CA ALA A 192 11.75 9.52 6.26
C ALA A 192 11.70 8.52 5.10
N GLY A 193 12.80 7.82 4.83
CA GLY A 193 12.86 6.77 3.80
C GLY A 193 11.93 5.60 4.12
N GLU A 194 11.94 5.13 5.37
CA GLU A 194 11.02 4.08 5.82
C GLU A 194 9.56 4.50 5.70
N LEU A 195 9.22 5.74 6.08
CA LEU A 195 7.87 6.30 5.95
C LEU A 195 7.43 6.42 4.49
N THR A 196 8.31 6.89 3.61
CA THR A 196 8.02 7.07 2.17
C THR A 196 7.78 5.70 1.51
N SER A 197 8.64 4.72 1.78
CA SER A 197 8.49 3.35 1.30
C SER A 197 7.20 2.70 1.81
N ASN A 198 6.91 2.83 3.11
CA ASN A 198 5.66 2.34 3.68
C ASN A 198 4.44 3.00 3.02
N GLY A 199 4.48 4.31 2.78
CA GLY A 199 3.41 5.03 2.07
C GLY A 199 3.16 4.46 0.68
N LEU A 200 4.22 4.18 -0.07
CA LEU A 200 4.12 3.60 -1.41
C LEU A 200 3.48 2.20 -1.37
N ALA A 201 3.89 1.36 -0.43
CA ALA A 201 3.32 0.03 -0.24
C ALA A 201 1.83 0.08 0.16
N MET A 202 1.45 1.01 1.04
CA MET A 202 0.06 1.21 1.47
C MET A 202 -0.84 1.66 0.31
N VAL A 203 -0.44 2.71 -0.41
CA VAL A 203 -1.18 3.23 -1.58
C VAL A 203 -1.29 2.16 -2.66
N SER A 204 -0.21 1.40 -2.89
CA SER A 204 -0.21 0.28 -3.82
C SER A 204 -1.18 -0.83 -3.42
N SER A 205 -1.29 -1.11 -2.12
CA SER A 205 -2.22 -2.08 -1.59
C SER A 205 -3.68 -1.64 -1.73
N PHE A 206 -3.99 -0.35 -1.53
CA PHE A 206 -5.34 0.19 -1.77
C PHE A 206 -5.74 0.10 -3.24
N GLY A 207 -4.85 0.49 -4.16
CA GLY A 207 -5.07 0.33 -5.60
C GLY A 207 -5.27 -1.15 -5.97
N SER A 208 -4.47 -2.05 -5.40
CA SER A 208 -4.53 -3.50 -5.62
C SER A 208 -5.80 -4.16 -5.06
N ALA A 209 -6.29 -3.70 -3.91
CA ALA A 209 -7.54 -4.15 -3.32
C ALA A 209 -8.76 -3.72 -4.16
N GLN A 210 -8.70 -2.53 -4.76
CA GLN A 210 -9.66 -2.06 -5.76
C GLN A 210 -9.53 -2.84 -7.09
N LEU A 211 -8.30 -3.20 -7.47
CA LEU A 211 -7.91 -4.07 -8.59
C LEU A 211 -8.03 -5.56 -8.29
N ARG A 212 -8.65 -5.97 -7.17
CA ARG A 212 -9.39 -7.22 -7.17
C ARG A 212 -10.68 -6.90 -7.88
N PRO A 213 -10.77 -7.07 -9.21
CA PRO A 213 -12.08 -6.98 -9.80
C PRO A 213 -12.92 -8.02 -9.05
N LYS A 214 -14.14 -7.64 -8.67
CA LYS A 214 -15.21 -8.61 -8.36
C LYS A 214 -15.31 -9.70 -9.46
N SER A 215 -14.64 -9.48 -10.60
CA SER A 215 -14.48 -10.35 -11.73
C SER A 215 -13.48 -11.50 -11.67
N LEU A 216 -12.79 -11.86 -10.58
CA LEU A 216 -12.13 -13.19 -10.62
C LEU A 216 -13.22 -14.28 -10.64
N VAL A 217 -14.27 -14.09 -9.85
CA VAL A 217 -15.49 -14.91 -9.90
C VAL A 217 -16.25 -14.66 -11.21
N THR A 218 -16.43 -13.41 -11.67
CA THR A 218 -17.17 -13.13 -12.92
C THR A 218 -16.44 -13.59 -14.19
N ARG A 219 -15.10 -13.53 -14.27
CA ARG A 219 -14.30 -14.03 -15.42
C ARG A 219 -14.26 -15.56 -15.42
N THR A 220 -14.14 -16.18 -14.24
CA THR A 220 -14.24 -17.65 -14.12
C THR A 220 -15.65 -18.12 -14.47
N LEU A 221 -16.69 -17.41 -14.03
CA LEU A 221 -18.08 -17.66 -14.37
C LEU A 221 -18.36 -17.44 -15.87
N LEU A 222 -17.79 -16.40 -16.50
CA LEU A 222 -17.90 -16.16 -17.94
C LEU A 222 -17.17 -17.24 -18.75
N MET A 223 -15.99 -17.69 -18.33
CA MET A 223 -15.30 -18.83 -18.97
C MET A 223 -16.12 -20.11 -18.82
N VAL A 224 -16.64 -20.40 -17.63
CA VAL A 224 -17.46 -21.59 -17.38
C VAL A 224 -18.77 -21.54 -18.17
N LEU A 225 -19.43 -20.38 -18.25
CA LEU A 225 -20.63 -20.17 -19.06
C LEU A 225 -20.36 -20.31 -20.55
N ALA A 226 -19.20 -19.84 -21.04
CA ALA A 226 -18.78 -20.04 -22.43
C ALA A 226 -18.51 -21.51 -22.75
N LEU A 227 -17.86 -22.24 -21.83
CA LEU A 227 -17.63 -23.69 -21.92
C LEU A 227 -18.92 -24.51 -21.88
N LEU A 228 -19.92 -24.08 -21.08
CA LEU A 228 -21.24 -24.71 -21.03
C LEU A 228 -22.11 -24.41 -22.26
N LYS A 229 -21.82 -23.34 -23.01
CA LYS A 229 -22.50 -22.99 -24.28
C LYS A 229 -21.84 -23.57 -25.53
N LEU A 230 -20.74 -24.30 -25.38
CA LEU A 230 -20.03 -24.96 -26.47
C LEU A 230 -20.60 -26.31 -26.98
N PRO A 231 -21.65 -26.97 -26.44
CA PRO A 231 -22.03 -28.29 -26.95
C PRO A 231 -22.91 -28.27 -28.23
N GLN A 232 -23.04 -27.15 -28.95
CA GLN A 232 -23.89 -27.10 -30.17
C GLN A 232 -23.17 -26.73 -31.48
N LEU A 233 -21.83 -26.72 -31.53
CA LEU A 233 -21.08 -26.45 -32.77
C LEU A 233 -20.21 -27.62 -33.24
N ARG A 234 -20.41 -28.83 -32.72
CA ARG A 234 -19.66 -30.04 -33.14
C ARG A 234 -20.57 -31.15 -33.68
N SER A 235 -21.52 -30.81 -34.54
CA SER A 235 -22.31 -31.79 -35.31
C SER A 235 -22.41 -31.50 -36.81
N MET A 236 -21.70 -30.50 -37.35
CA MET A 236 -21.61 -30.26 -38.80
C MET A 236 -20.15 -30.34 -39.26
N GLU A 237 -19.56 -31.53 -39.21
CA GLU A 237 -18.39 -31.93 -40.00
C GLU A 237 -18.07 -33.39 -39.66
N THR A 238 -18.84 -34.33 -40.25
CA THR A 238 -18.45 -35.73 -40.52
C THR A 238 -19.65 -36.50 -41.06
N THR A 239 -19.95 -36.34 -42.34
CA THR A 239 -20.18 -37.48 -43.28
C THR A 239 -20.42 -36.90 -44.67
N SER A 240 -19.45 -37.17 -45.55
CA SER A 240 -19.68 -37.43 -46.96
C SER A 240 -20.49 -38.70 -47.14
#